data_AF-A0A7S0UEP3-F1
#
_entry.id   AF-A0A7S0UEP3-F1
#
_cell.length_a   1.000
_cell.length_b   1.000
_cell.length_c   1.000
_cell.angle_alpha   90.00
_cell.angle_beta   90.00
_cell.angle_gamma   90.00
#
_symmetry.space_group_name_H-M   'P 1'
#
loop_
_entity.id
_entity.type
_entity.pdbx_description
1 polymer ?
#
loop_
_entity_poly.entity_id
_entity_poly.type
_entity_poly.pdbx_seq_one_letter_code
_entity_poly.pdbx_strand_id
1 'polypeptide(L)'
;WISWVPFVGMFIARISRGRTIRQVVIGGLLAPIGYTFFFMVVLGSLGIKMQRTAELALHETVTVDMTGPDCSKMGYEGGQPDSEAAKGLARAGYYALSCRASDERLYDAMEPYGSGIRLYLQLLCVIGVTLYFITSSDSGSYVDDTLSAGGLLEPPQLQRVYWCLTEGMCAVGLFWGGG
;
A
#
# COMPACT_ATOMS: atom_id res chain seq x y z
N TRP A 1 -0.70 2.86 13.59
CA TRP A 1 -0.35 1.66 14.37
C TRP A 1 -1.10 1.55 15.69
N ILE A 2 -1.12 2.58 16.56
CA ILE A 2 -1.80 2.50 17.88
C ILE A 2 -3.30 2.20 17.75
N SER A 3 -4.00 2.87 16.83
CA SER A 3 -5.42 2.60 16.53
C SER A 3 -5.71 1.17 16.08
N TRP A 4 -4.70 0.45 15.59
CA TRP A 4 -4.83 -0.93 15.10
C TRP A 4 -4.55 -2.00 16.16
N VAL A 5 -4.04 -1.60 17.34
CA VAL A 5 -3.66 -2.53 18.41
C VAL A 5 -4.81 -3.45 18.86
N PRO A 6 -6.05 -2.96 19.05
CA PRO A 6 -7.16 -3.83 19.46
C PRO A 6 -7.43 -4.97 18.47
N PHE A 7 -7.39 -4.68 17.16
CA PHE A 7 -7.63 -5.63 16.08
C PHE A 7 -6.54 -6.69 15.99
N VAL A 8 -5.29 -6.24 15.87
CA VAL A 8 -4.13 -7.12 15.74
C VAL A 8 -3.94 -7.96 17.01
N GLY A 9 -4.13 -7.34 18.19
CA GLY A 9 -4.02 -8.02 19.48
C GLY A 9 -5.04 -9.15 19.63
N MET A 10 -6.31 -8.88 19.30
CA MET A 10 -7.37 -9.91 19.36
C MET A 10 -7.10 -11.05 18.36
N PHE A 11 -6.65 -10.73 17.15
CA PHE A 11 -6.26 -11.73 16.16
C PHE A 11 -5.12 -12.62 16.66
N ILE A 12 -4.01 -12.03 17.10
CA ILE A 12 -2.83 -12.78 17.62
C ILE A 12 -3.24 -13.65 18.81
N ALA A 13 -4.08 -13.15 19.72
CA ALA A 13 -4.55 -13.92 20.87
C ALA A 13 -5.34 -15.18 20.44
N ARG A 14 -6.20 -15.07 19.42
CA ARG A 14 -7.00 -16.21 18.92
C ARG A 14 -6.16 -17.28 18.26
N ILE A 15 -5.23 -16.91 17.38
CA ILE A 15 -4.39 -17.87 16.65
C ILE A 15 -3.27 -18.48 17.52
N SER A 16 -3.02 -17.90 18.70
CA SER A 16 -1.95 -18.30 19.61
C SER A 16 -2.40 -19.20 20.77
N ARG A 17 -3.63 -19.75 20.73
CA ARG A 17 -4.13 -20.67 21.77
C ARG A 17 -3.16 -21.86 21.95
N GLY A 18 -2.74 -22.09 23.19
CA GLY A 18 -1.81 -23.16 23.55
C GLY A 18 -0.33 -22.89 23.30
N ARG A 19 0.06 -21.65 22.90
CA ARG A 19 1.47 -21.23 22.74
C ARG A 19 2.01 -20.55 24.01
N THR A 20 3.31 -20.62 24.24
CA THR A 20 3.95 -19.86 25.33
C THR A 20 4.11 -18.39 24.94
N ILE A 21 4.12 -17.47 25.92
CA ILE A 21 4.31 -16.03 25.68
C ILE A 21 5.57 -15.78 24.84
N ARG A 22 6.67 -16.49 25.14
CA ARG A 22 7.92 -16.39 24.39
C ARG A 22 7.74 -16.74 22.91
N GLN A 23 7.02 -17.82 22.60
CA GLN A 23 6.75 -18.22 21.22
C GLN A 23 5.90 -17.18 20.49
N VAL A 24 4.89 -16.63 21.15
CA VAL A 24 4.00 -15.62 20.57
C VAL A 24 4.76 -14.33 20.28
N VAL A 25 5.58 -13.84 21.23
CA VAL A 25 6.37 -12.62 21.06
C VAL A 25 7.40 -12.79 19.94
N ILE A 26 8.17 -13.89 19.95
CA ILE A 26 9.18 -14.13 18.91
C ILE A 26 8.52 -14.29 17.53
N GLY A 27 7.46 -15.08 17.43
CA GLY A 27 6.75 -15.28 16.17
C GLY A 27 6.10 -14.00 15.64
N GLY A 28 5.43 -13.25 16.54
CA GLY A 28 4.78 -11.98 16.21
C GLY A 28 5.74 -10.87 15.82
N LEU A 29 7.01 -10.95 16.22
CA LEU A 29 8.04 -10.00 15.79
C LEU A 29 8.75 -10.48 14.52
N LEU A 30 9.30 -11.69 14.53
CA LEU A 30 10.19 -12.14 13.46
C LEU A 30 9.46 -12.39 12.13
N ALA A 31 8.23 -12.92 12.15
CA ALA A 31 7.53 -13.23 10.91
C ALA A 31 7.14 -11.95 10.13
N PRO A 32 6.53 -10.91 10.74
CA PRO A 32 6.25 -9.66 10.03
C PRO A 32 7.50 -8.91 9.61
N ILE A 33 8.57 -8.95 10.41
CA ILE A 33 9.87 -8.34 10.04
C ILE A 33 10.42 -9.00 8.78
N GLY A 34 10.46 -10.33 8.74
CA GLY A 34 10.93 -11.07 7.56
C GLY A 34 10.10 -10.74 6.32
N TYR A 35 8.78 -10.80 6.44
CA TYR A 35 7.89 -10.46 5.33
C TYR A 35 8.09 -9.01 4.83
N THR A 36 8.10 -8.04 5.75
CA THR A 36 8.27 -6.62 5.41
C THR A 36 9.63 -6.34 4.80
N PHE A 37 10.68 -7.00 5.30
CA PHE A 37 12.02 -6.90 4.73
C PHE A 37 12.04 -7.35 3.26
N PHE A 38 11.52 -8.55 2.97
CA PHE A 38 11.46 -9.03 1.59
C PHE A 38 10.61 -8.12 0.69
N PHE A 39 9.46 -7.67 1.20
CA PHE A 39 8.58 -6.78 0.46
C PHE A 39 9.27 -5.44 0.12
N MET A 40 9.91 -4.80 1.10
CA MET A 40 10.62 -3.53 0.91
C MET A 40 11.87 -3.68 0.05
N VAL A 41 12.59 -4.80 0.16
CA VAL A 41 13.74 -5.08 -0.72
C VAL A 41 13.27 -5.22 -2.16
N VAL A 42 12.23 -5.99 -2.43
CA VAL A 42 11.75 -6.19 -3.81
C VAL A 42 11.16 -4.90 -4.37
N LEU A 43 10.10 -4.36 -3.78
CA LEU A 43 9.44 -3.17 -4.35
C LEU A 43 10.28 -1.90 -4.24
N GLY A 44 11.00 -1.72 -3.13
CA GLY A 44 11.89 -0.58 -2.94
C GLY A 44 13.05 -0.58 -3.93
N SER A 45 13.66 -1.74 -4.20
CA SER A 45 14.74 -1.81 -5.20
C SER A 45 14.24 -1.56 -6.62
N LEU A 46 13.02 -2.00 -6.96
CA LEU A 46 12.39 -1.70 -8.26
C LEU A 46 12.18 -0.19 -8.43
N GLY A 47 11.65 0.48 -7.41
CA GLY A 47 11.45 1.92 -7.43
C GLY A 47 12.77 2.69 -7.58
N ILE A 48 13.79 2.34 -6.79
CA ILE A 48 15.11 2.97 -6.85
C ILE A 48 15.76 2.75 -8.23
N LYS A 49 15.67 1.53 -8.77
CA LYS A 49 16.23 1.21 -10.09
C LYS A 49 15.56 2.02 -11.20
N MET A 50 14.24 2.17 -11.16
CA MET A 50 13.52 2.95 -12.16
C MET A 50 13.89 4.44 -12.07
N GLN A 51 13.89 5.03 -10.87
CA GLN A 51 14.30 6.42 -10.66
C GLN A 51 15.72 6.68 -11.17
N ARG A 52 16.68 5.82 -10.81
CA ARG A 52 18.08 5.97 -11.24
C ARG A 52 18.26 5.82 -12.75
N THR A 53 17.46 4.96 -13.38
CA THR A 53 17.47 4.78 -14.84
C THR A 53 16.94 6.03 -15.54
N ALA A 54 15.90 6.67 -14.99
CA ALA A 54 15.37 7.93 -15.51
C ALA A 54 16.37 9.08 -15.39
N GLU A 55 17.04 9.22 -14.24
CA GLU A 55 18.09 10.24 -14.03
C GLU A 55 19.27 10.06 -14.99
N LEU A 56 19.70 8.82 -15.23
CA LEU A 56 20.76 8.52 -16.19
C LEU A 56 20.37 8.81 -17.64
N ALA A 57 19.11 8.56 -18.01
CA ALA A 57 18.62 8.79 -19.36
C ALA A 57 18.37 10.27 -19.66
N LEU A 58 17.95 11.04 -18.65
CA LEU A 58 17.67 12.48 -18.78
C LEU A 58 18.88 13.36 -18.45
N HIS A 59 19.95 12.77 -17.90
CA HIS A 59 21.15 13.48 -17.42
C HIS A 59 20.86 14.57 -16.39
N GLU A 60 19.75 14.42 -15.67
CA GLU A 60 19.26 15.37 -14.69
C GLU A 60 18.91 14.63 -13.39
N THR A 61 18.91 15.34 -12.27
CA THR A 61 18.54 14.80 -10.97
C THR A 61 17.44 15.62 -10.33
N VAL A 62 16.61 14.95 -9.52
CA VAL A 62 15.54 15.63 -8.77
C VAL A 62 16.15 16.32 -7.56
N THR A 63 15.94 17.63 -7.46
CA THR A 63 16.28 18.39 -6.27
C THR A 63 15.12 18.37 -5.30
N VAL A 64 15.36 18.00 -4.04
CA VAL A 64 14.34 17.98 -2.99
C VAL A 64 14.55 19.19 -2.10
N ASP A 65 13.51 20.00 -1.96
CA ASP A 65 13.47 21.11 -1.01
C ASP A 65 12.38 20.87 0.05
N MET A 66 12.23 21.79 1.02
CA MET A 66 11.25 21.68 2.10
C MET A 66 9.79 21.59 1.62
N THR A 67 9.50 22.04 0.40
CA THR A 67 8.17 21.98 -0.24
C THR A 67 7.93 20.71 -1.06
N GLY A 68 8.95 19.86 -1.23
CA GLY A 68 8.87 18.63 -2.02
C GLY A 68 9.91 18.54 -3.16
N PRO A 69 9.78 17.52 -4.02
CA PRO A 69 10.68 17.34 -5.17
C PRO A 69 10.38 18.36 -6.27
N ASP A 70 11.40 19.10 -6.72
CA ASP A 70 11.35 19.90 -7.94
C ASP A 70 11.63 19.01 -9.15
N CYS A 71 10.62 18.89 -9.99
CA CYS A 71 10.56 17.99 -11.13
C CYS A 71 10.64 18.72 -12.48
N SER A 72 10.75 20.05 -12.46
CA SER A 72 10.85 20.88 -13.66
C SER A 72 12.05 20.51 -14.53
N LYS A 73 13.22 20.28 -13.91
CA LYS A 73 14.46 19.88 -14.60
C LYS A 73 14.38 18.49 -15.24
N MET A 74 13.62 17.59 -14.63
CA MET A 74 13.35 16.28 -15.22
C MET A 74 12.33 16.35 -16.37
N GLY A 75 11.76 17.53 -16.62
CA GLY A 75 10.75 17.74 -17.66
C GLY A 75 9.38 17.17 -17.30
N TYR A 76 8.99 17.24 -16.02
CA TYR A 76 7.67 16.81 -15.54
C TYR A 76 6.88 18.02 -15.04
N GLU A 77 5.59 18.05 -15.38
CA GLU A 77 4.62 19.04 -14.90
C GLU A 77 3.35 18.31 -14.45
N GLY A 78 2.82 18.66 -13.27
CA GLY A 78 1.58 18.07 -12.75
C GLY A 78 1.61 16.54 -12.58
N GLY A 79 2.80 15.94 -12.37
CA GLY A 79 2.93 14.49 -12.23
C GLY A 79 3.14 13.74 -13.56
N GLN A 80 3.14 14.43 -14.70
CA GLN A 80 3.20 13.84 -16.03
C GLN A 80 4.44 14.33 -16.81
N PRO A 81 4.98 13.52 -17.73
CA PRO A 81 6.12 13.92 -18.55
C PRO A 81 5.68 14.98 -19.58
N ASP A 82 6.33 16.16 -19.54
CA ASP A 82 6.07 17.26 -20.46
C ASP A 82 7.18 17.44 -21.52
N SER A 83 8.45 17.29 -21.14
CA SER A 83 9.55 17.42 -22.11
C SER A 83 9.56 16.29 -23.13
N GLU A 84 10.03 16.54 -24.35
CA GLU A 84 10.14 15.49 -25.39
C GLU A 84 11.05 14.33 -24.95
N ALA A 85 12.09 14.62 -24.16
CA ALA A 85 12.95 13.59 -23.58
C ALA A 85 12.20 12.73 -22.56
N ALA A 86 11.43 13.35 -21.65
CA ALA A 86 10.63 12.63 -20.65
C ALA A 86 9.50 11.82 -21.31
N LYS A 87 8.83 12.37 -22.32
CA LYS A 87 7.82 11.66 -23.13
C LYS A 87 8.44 10.48 -23.89
N GLY A 88 9.66 10.65 -24.43
CA GLY A 88 10.41 9.57 -25.06
C GLY A 88 10.73 8.42 -24.09
N LEU A 89 11.15 8.76 -22.86
CA LEU A 89 11.43 7.79 -21.81
C LEU A 89 10.15 7.04 -21.34
N ALA A 90 9.04 7.77 -21.20
CA ALA A 90 7.73 7.21 -20.86
C ALA A 90 7.25 6.19 -21.91
N ARG A 91 7.48 6.44 -23.20
CA ARG A 91 7.19 5.45 -24.28
C ARG A 91 8.02 4.17 -24.15
N ALA A 92 9.20 4.25 -23.54
CA ALA A 92 10.02 3.08 -23.21
C ALA A 92 9.61 2.42 -21.88
N GLY A 93 8.62 2.96 -21.17
CA GLY A 93 8.08 2.43 -19.92
C GLY A 93 8.88 2.82 -18.67
N TYR A 94 9.74 3.83 -18.75
CA TYR A 94 10.51 4.32 -17.60
C TYR A 94 10.06 5.72 -17.20
N TYR A 95 10.00 5.97 -15.88
CA TYR A 95 9.54 7.23 -15.32
C TYR A 95 10.43 7.67 -14.16
N ALA A 96 10.52 8.97 -13.94
CA ALA A 96 11.04 9.53 -12.71
C ALA A 96 9.95 9.42 -11.63
N LEU A 97 9.94 8.32 -10.88
CA LEU A 97 8.88 7.98 -9.91
C LEU A 97 8.66 9.05 -8.85
N SER A 98 9.69 9.77 -8.41
CA SER A 98 9.54 10.88 -7.46
C SER A 98 8.67 12.02 -8.01
N CYS A 99 8.63 12.16 -9.34
CA CYS A 99 7.86 13.15 -10.07
C CYS A 99 6.50 12.65 -10.57
N ARG A 100 6.12 11.40 -10.27
CA ARG A 100 4.82 10.82 -10.60
C ARG A 100 3.83 10.97 -9.45
N ALA A 101 2.53 10.91 -9.75
CA ALA A 101 1.47 10.85 -8.75
C ALA A 101 1.62 9.61 -7.86
N SER A 102 1.27 9.71 -6.57
CA SER A 102 1.57 8.68 -5.56
C SER A 102 0.85 7.35 -5.82
N ASP A 103 -0.34 7.40 -6.38
CA ASP A 103 -1.21 6.27 -6.74
C ASP A 103 -0.76 5.52 -8.00
N GLU A 104 -0.06 6.21 -8.91
CA GLU A 104 0.43 5.62 -10.18
C GLU A 104 1.77 4.89 -10.02
N ARG A 105 2.62 5.32 -9.07
CA ARG A 105 4.01 4.83 -8.90
C ARG A 105 4.16 3.31 -8.84
N LEU A 106 3.22 2.62 -8.19
CA LEU A 106 3.26 1.16 -8.09
C LEU A 106 3.04 0.50 -9.46
N TYR A 107 2.12 1.02 -10.24
CA TYR A 107 1.78 0.49 -11.56
C TYR A 107 2.83 0.86 -12.61
N ASP A 108 3.40 2.06 -12.52
CA ASP A 108 4.51 2.52 -13.37
C ASP A 108 5.72 1.58 -13.23
N ALA A 109 6.02 1.10 -12.02
CA ALA A 109 7.12 0.17 -11.78
C ALA A 109 6.96 -1.17 -12.54
N MET A 110 5.75 -1.52 -13.00
CA MET A 110 5.47 -2.73 -13.76
C MET A 110 5.56 -2.52 -15.29
N GLU A 111 5.63 -1.27 -15.74
CA GLU A 111 5.58 -0.92 -17.15
C GLU A 111 6.75 -1.45 -18.00
N PRO A 112 8.00 -1.49 -17.49
CA PRO A 112 9.14 -2.05 -18.23
C PRO A 112 9.04 -3.54 -18.58
N TYR A 113 8.15 -4.30 -17.94
CA TYR A 113 8.07 -5.75 -18.10
C TYR A 113 7.32 -6.22 -19.37
N GLY A 114 6.89 -5.27 -20.21
CA GLY A 114 6.18 -5.55 -21.46
C GLY A 114 4.68 -5.81 -21.26
N SER A 115 3.91 -5.77 -22.34
CA SER A 115 2.44 -5.70 -22.29
C SER A 115 1.78 -6.92 -21.60
N GLY A 116 2.24 -8.13 -21.90
CA GLY A 116 1.66 -9.36 -21.34
C GLY A 116 1.86 -9.49 -19.82
N ILE A 117 3.11 -9.30 -19.35
CA ILE A 117 3.46 -9.43 -17.94
C ILE A 117 2.90 -8.24 -17.14
N ARG A 118 2.95 -7.02 -17.70
CA ARG A 118 2.36 -5.83 -17.07
C ARG A 118 0.89 -6.06 -16.76
N LEU A 119 0.08 -6.48 -17.73
CA LEU A 119 -1.35 -6.70 -17.52
C LEU A 119 -1.59 -7.73 -16.42
N TYR A 120 -0.86 -8.84 -16.44
CA TYR A 120 -0.96 -9.86 -15.40
C TYR A 120 -0.66 -9.31 -14.01
N LEU A 121 0.45 -8.57 -13.85
CA LEU A 121 0.85 -8.00 -12.55
C LEU A 121 -0.13 -6.93 -12.07
N GLN A 122 -0.62 -6.07 -12.97
CA GLN A 122 -1.61 -5.05 -12.64
C GLN A 122 -2.93 -5.68 -12.17
N LEU A 123 -3.42 -6.71 -12.86
CA LEU A 123 -4.61 -7.44 -12.45
C LEU A 123 -4.40 -8.12 -11.09
N LEU A 124 -3.25 -8.76 -10.88
CA LEU A 124 -2.91 -9.38 -9.60
C LEU A 124 -2.89 -8.34 -8.47
N CYS A 125 -2.32 -7.16 -8.72
CA CYS A 125 -2.31 -6.07 -7.74
C CYS A 125 -3.72 -5.56 -7.42
N VAL A 126 -4.55 -5.28 -8.43
CA VAL A 126 -5.93 -4.81 -8.21
C VAL A 126 -6.74 -5.85 -7.45
N ILE A 127 -6.68 -7.12 -7.86
CA ILE A 127 -7.37 -8.21 -7.15
C ILE A 127 -6.82 -8.33 -5.73
N GLY A 128 -5.50 -8.30 -5.54
CA GLY A 128 -4.85 -8.42 -4.24
C GLY A 128 -5.24 -7.29 -3.27
N VAL A 129 -5.22 -6.03 -3.72
CA VAL A 129 -5.64 -4.87 -2.93
C VAL A 129 -7.15 -4.94 -2.63
N THR A 130 -7.96 -5.38 -3.57
CA THR A 130 -9.41 -5.56 -3.37
C THR A 130 -9.69 -6.63 -2.32
N LEU A 131 -9.04 -7.79 -2.42
CA LEU A 131 -9.17 -8.87 -1.44
C LEU A 131 -8.64 -8.44 -0.07
N TYR A 132 -7.52 -7.72 -0.02
CA TYR A 132 -6.99 -7.16 1.21
C TYR A 132 -8.02 -6.21 1.86
N PHE A 133 -8.64 -5.32 1.08
CA PHE A 133 -9.65 -4.41 1.58
C PHE A 133 -10.87 -5.15 2.15
N ILE A 134 -11.41 -6.12 1.41
CA ILE A 134 -12.56 -6.94 1.84
C ILE A 134 -12.24 -7.72 3.12
N THR A 135 -11.11 -8.42 3.14
CA THR A 135 -10.71 -9.25 4.30
C THR A 135 -10.33 -8.41 5.52
N SER A 136 -9.70 -7.24 5.31
CA SER A 136 -9.39 -6.30 6.37
C SER A 136 -10.65 -5.69 6.98
N SER A 137 -11.67 -5.36 6.16
CA SER A 137 -12.94 -4.84 6.66
C SER A 137 -13.71 -5.91 7.44
N ASP A 138 -13.81 -7.15 6.92
CA ASP A 138 -14.49 -8.25 7.63
C ASP A 138 -13.84 -8.54 9.00
N SER A 139 -12.50 -8.55 9.06
CA SER A 139 -11.77 -8.77 10.31
C SER A 139 -11.83 -7.58 11.27
N GLY A 140 -11.86 -6.34 10.74
CA GLY A 140 -12.05 -5.11 11.51
C GLY A 140 -13.40 -5.08 12.21
N SER A 141 -14.48 -5.16 11.43
CA SER A 141 -15.85 -5.09 11.95
C SER A 141 -16.19 -6.23 12.91
N TYR A 142 -15.58 -7.40 12.74
CA TYR A 142 -15.74 -8.50 13.70
C TYR A 142 -15.17 -8.17 15.09
N VAL A 143 -14.05 -7.45 15.16
CA VAL A 143 -13.43 -7.03 16.43
C VAL A 143 -14.28 -5.95 17.09
N ASP A 144 -14.73 -4.95 16.34
CA ASP A 144 -15.60 -3.88 16.86
C ASP A 144 -16.93 -4.44 17.38
N ASP A 145 -17.48 -5.42 16.67
CA ASP A 145 -18.68 -6.14 17.07
C ASP A 145 -18.45 -6.93 18.37
N THR A 146 -17.34 -7.67 18.47
CA THR A 146 -16.97 -8.42 19.69
C THR A 146 -16.82 -7.49 20.90
N LEU A 147 -16.16 -6.33 20.72
CA LEU A 147 -15.95 -5.36 21.80
C LEU A 147 -17.27 -4.73 22.26
N SER A 148 -18.13 -4.37 21.31
CA SER A 148 -19.44 -3.76 21.57
C SER A 148 -20.44 -4.75 22.18
N ALA A 149 -20.29 -6.05 21.89
CA ALA A 149 -21.10 -7.13 22.45
C ALA A 149 -20.58 -7.66 23.80
N GLY A 150 -19.67 -6.93 24.48
CA GLY A 150 -19.14 -7.32 25.78
C GLY A 150 -18.21 -8.54 25.74
N GLY A 151 -17.55 -8.79 24.60
CA GLY A 151 -16.61 -9.89 24.42
C GLY A 151 -17.24 -11.22 23.98
N LEU A 152 -18.51 -11.23 23.56
CA LEU A 152 -19.16 -12.41 23.00
C LEU A 152 -18.38 -12.91 21.77
N LEU A 153 -18.05 -14.20 21.74
CA LEU A 153 -17.30 -14.81 20.64
C LEU A 153 -18.13 -14.91 19.35
N GLU A 154 -19.44 -15.02 19.49
CA GLU A 154 -20.44 -15.05 18.42
C GLU A 154 -21.42 -13.88 18.60
N PRO A 155 -21.01 -12.66 18.21
CA PRO A 155 -21.85 -11.48 18.33
C PRO A 155 -22.97 -11.44 17.26
N PRO A 156 -24.03 -10.63 17.46
CA PRO A 156 -25.16 -10.53 16.53
C PRO A 156 -24.75 -10.05 15.13
N GLN A 157 -25.11 -10.79 14.08
CA GLN A 157 -24.70 -10.49 12.69
C GLN A 157 -25.10 -9.08 12.22
N LEU A 158 -26.23 -8.55 12.67
CA LEU A 158 -26.68 -7.19 12.33
C LEU A 158 -25.76 -6.11 12.91
N GLN A 159 -25.21 -6.33 14.09
CA GLN A 159 -24.26 -5.41 14.71
C GLN A 159 -22.94 -5.40 13.92
N ARG A 160 -22.49 -6.56 13.44
CA ARG A 160 -21.35 -6.66 12.51
C ARG A 160 -21.56 -5.86 11.22
N VAL A 161 -22.74 -5.99 10.61
CA VAL A 161 -23.09 -5.24 9.38
C VAL A 161 -23.11 -3.74 9.65
N TYR A 162 -23.64 -3.31 10.79
CA TYR A 162 -23.61 -1.91 11.21
C TYR A 162 -22.17 -1.37 11.25
N TRP A 163 -21.24 -2.06 11.91
CA TRP A 163 -19.84 -1.63 11.98
C TRP A 163 -19.19 -1.55 10.61
N CYS A 164 -19.36 -2.57 9.77
CA CYS A 164 -18.85 -2.59 8.39
C CYS A 164 -19.34 -1.39 7.56
N LEU A 165 -20.63 -1.06 7.66
CA LEU A 165 -21.18 0.11 6.97
C LEU A 165 -20.62 1.42 7.50
N THR A 166 -20.49 1.58 8.82
CA THR A 166 -19.97 2.82 9.41
C THR A 166 -18.49 3.05 9.10
N GLU A 167 -17.67 2.00 9.08
CA GLU A 167 -16.27 2.07 8.63
C GLU A 167 -16.18 2.49 7.16
N GLY A 168 -16.99 1.89 6.29
CA GLY A 168 -17.06 2.25 4.88
C GLY A 168 -17.51 3.70 4.66
N MET A 169 -18.54 4.15 5.39
CA MET A 169 -18.99 5.55 5.35
C MET A 169 -17.91 6.52 5.83
N CYS A 170 -17.17 6.17 6.89
CA CYS A 170 -16.05 6.97 7.36
C CYS A 170 -14.95 7.09 6.30
N ALA A 171 -14.58 5.97 5.65
CA ALA A 171 -13.60 5.97 4.56
C ALA A 171 -14.04 6.86 3.37
N VAL A 172 -15.31 6.78 2.98
CA VAL A 172 -15.88 7.65 1.93
C VAL A 172 -15.86 9.13 2.35
N GLY A 173 -16.21 9.43 3.60
CA GLY A 173 -16.17 10.79 4.14
C GLY A 173 -14.76 11.38 4.14
N LEU A 174 -13.76 10.60 4.52
CA LEU A 174 -12.35 11.02 4.49
C LEU A 174 -11.85 11.22 3.05
N PHE A 175 -12.25 10.37 2.11
CA PHE A 175 -11.91 10.53 0.70
C PHE A 175 -12.43 11.85 0.13
N TRP A 176 -13.65 12.24 0.48
CA TRP A 176 -14.24 13.51 0.03
C TRP A 176 -13.68 14.74 0.76
N GLY A 177 -13.39 14.60 2.06
CA GLY A 177 -12.95 15.73 2.89
C GLY A 177 -11.46 16.05 2.81
N GLY A 178 -10.63 15.10 2.37
CA GLY A 178 -9.17 15.20 2.42
C GLY A 178 -8.46 15.07 1.08
N GLY A 179 -9.15 15.35 -0.04
CA GLY A 179 -8.56 15.34 -1.39
C GLY A 179 -7.26 16.12 -1.50
#